data_AF-A0AB36SHF0-F1
#
_entry.id   AF-A0AB36SHF0-F1
#
_cell.length_a   1.000
_cell.length_b   1.000
_cell.length_c   1.000
_cell.angle_alpha   90.00
_cell.angle_beta   90.00
_cell.angle_gamma   90.00
#
_symmetry.space_group_name_H-M   'P 1'
#
loop_
_entity.id
_entity.type
_entity.pdbx_description
1 polymer ?
#
loop_
_entity_poly.entity_id
_entity_poly.type
_entity_poly.pdbx_seq_one_letter_code
_entity_poly.pdbx_strand_id
1 'polypeptide(L)'
;MQSTEAHLKEKQRREKIEIIFSHMVKGESYFHGSSYKWKNIVYQNYNRIQQKELEIEQIISEMEKEGVRFAQHRSLIHYPVIDFVKYIAKIYKEPLEI
;
A
#
# COMPACT_ATOMS: atom_id res chain seq x y z
N MET A 1 -22.64 24.02 -12.46
CA MET A 1 -22.41 23.59 -11.06
C MET A 1 -21.62 22.28 -10.90
N GLN A 2 -21.37 21.47 -11.95
CA GLN A 2 -20.61 20.20 -11.84
C GLN A 2 -19.12 20.35 -11.44
N SER A 3 -18.51 21.53 -11.64
CA SER A 3 -17.09 21.76 -11.36
C SER A 3 -16.74 21.70 -9.87
N THR A 4 -17.61 22.18 -8.98
CA THR A 4 -17.32 22.27 -7.54
C THR A 4 -17.29 20.91 -6.85
N GLU A 5 -18.21 20.02 -7.20
CA GLU A 5 -18.28 18.66 -6.64
C GLU A 5 -17.12 17.78 -7.11
N ALA A 6 -16.74 17.87 -8.38
CA ALA A 6 -15.60 17.14 -8.92
C ALA A 6 -14.29 17.58 -8.25
N HIS A 7 -14.09 18.89 -8.07
CA HIS A 7 -12.94 19.42 -7.35
C HIS A 7 -12.91 18.98 -5.89
N LEU A 8 -14.06 18.96 -5.21
CA LEU A 8 -14.15 18.51 -3.81
C LEU A 8 -13.79 17.01 -3.68
N LYS A 9 -14.29 16.16 -4.58
CA LYS A 9 -13.96 14.74 -4.60
C LYS A 9 -12.48 14.48 -4.85
N GLU A 10 -11.87 15.19 -5.81
CA GLU A 10 -10.44 15.05 -6.09
C GLU A 10 -9.58 15.51 -4.92
N LYS A 11 -9.96 16.60 -4.24
CA LYS A 11 -9.29 17.06 -3.02
C LYS A 11 -9.33 15.99 -1.92
N GLN A 12 -10.51 15.44 -1.63
CA GLN A 12 -10.66 14.37 -0.63
C GLN A 12 -9.85 13.11 -1.00
N ARG A 13 -9.77 12.77 -2.28
CA ARG A 13 -8.97 11.64 -2.77
C ARG A 13 -7.47 11.88 -2.50
N ARG A 14 -6.97 13.08 -2.78
CA ARG A 14 -5.56 13.44 -2.53
C ARG A 14 -5.21 13.41 -1.05
N GLU A 15 -6.07 13.98 -0.20
CA GLU A 15 -5.90 13.97 1.26
C GLU A 15 -5.82 12.53 1.80
N LYS A 16 -6.68 11.62 1.31
CA LYS A 16 -6.61 10.20 1.67
C LYS A 16 -5.28 9.56 1.26
N ILE A 17 -4.81 9.82 0.04
CA ILE A 17 -3.53 9.29 -0.44
C ILE A 17 -2.38 9.81 0.43
N GLU A 18 -2.38 11.09 0.78
CA GLU A 18 -1.37 11.68 1.65
C GLU A 18 -1.35 11.00 3.02
N ILE A 19 -2.52 10.81 3.64
CA ILE A 19 -2.67 10.08 4.91
C ILE A 19 -2.10 8.66 4.77
N ILE A 20 -2.46 7.93 3.71
CA ILE A 20 -1.98 6.57 3.44
C ILE A 20 -0.46 6.53 3.36
N PHE A 21 0.17 7.39 2.56
CA PHE A 21 1.61 7.34 2.33
C PHE A 21 2.44 7.92 3.48
N SER A 22 1.87 8.83 4.27
CA SER A 22 2.50 9.38 5.50
C SER A 22 2.54 8.40 6.67
N HIS A 23 1.75 7.32 6.61
CA HIS A 23 1.69 6.34 7.68
C HIS A 23 3.02 5.63 7.86
N MET A 24 3.62 5.73 9.05
CA MET A 24 4.82 4.98 9.39
C MET A 24 4.47 3.52 9.65
N VAL A 25 4.95 2.63 8.77
CA VAL A 25 4.73 1.20 8.87
C VAL A 25 5.87 0.55 9.66
N LYS A 26 5.52 -0.34 10.60
CA LYS A 26 6.53 -1.10 11.34
C LYS A 26 7.25 -2.05 10.38
N GLY A 27 8.58 -1.98 10.36
CA GLY A 27 9.39 -2.75 9.40
C GLY A 27 9.70 -2.00 8.11
N GLU A 28 9.50 -0.67 8.03
CA GLU A 28 10.01 0.13 6.91
C GLU A 28 11.52 -0.03 6.71
N SER A 29 12.29 -0.22 7.79
CA SER A 29 13.73 -0.51 7.74
C SER A 29 14.07 -1.87 7.14
N TYR A 30 13.07 -2.73 6.87
CA TYR A 30 13.27 -4.01 6.21
C TYR A 30 13.45 -3.86 4.69
N PHE A 31 13.21 -2.66 4.17
CA PHE A 31 13.44 -2.28 2.78
C PHE A 31 14.63 -1.33 2.71
N HIS A 32 15.38 -1.41 1.61
CA HIS A 32 16.38 -0.40 1.29
C HIS A 32 15.72 0.81 0.61
N GLY A 33 16.14 2.01 1.02
CA GLY A 33 15.70 3.26 0.40
C GLY A 33 14.36 3.77 0.92
N SER A 34 13.70 4.62 0.12
CA SER A 34 12.43 5.25 0.50
C SER A 34 11.28 4.25 0.57
N SER A 35 10.45 4.35 1.61
CA SER A 35 9.25 3.52 1.74
C SER A 35 8.19 3.80 0.68
N TYR A 36 8.27 4.96 0.00
CA TYR A 36 7.32 5.34 -1.04
C TYR A 36 7.22 4.29 -2.17
N LYS A 37 8.35 3.72 -2.60
CA LYS A 37 8.39 2.82 -3.76
C LYS A 37 7.59 1.54 -3.50
N TRP A 38 7.88 0.84 -2.41
CA TRP A 38 7.17 -0.41 -2.09
C TRP A 38 5.72 -0.13 -1.70
N LYS A 39 5.44 0.96 -0.96
CA LYS A 39 4.07 1.37 -0.63
C LYS A 39 3.25 1.64 -1.88
N ASN A 40 3.84 2.28 -2.89
CA ASN A 40 3.14 2.51 -4.15
C ASN A 40 2.76 1.21 -4.84
N ILE A 41 3.66 0.22 -4.91
CA ILE A 41 3.38 -1.09 -5.51
C ILE A 41 2.22 -1.80 -4.78
N VAL A 42 2.21 -1.79 -3.44
CA VAL A 42 1.10 -2.34 -2.64
C VAL A 42 -0.20 -1.58 -2.93
N TYR A 43 -0.15 -0.25 -2.93
CA TYR A 43 -1.33 0.59 -3.11
C TYR A 43 -1.96 0.39 -4.50
N GLN A 44 -1.15 0.34 -5.57
CA GLN A 44 -1.66 0.09 -6.93
C GLN A 44 -2.35 -1.27 -7.06
N ASN A 45 -1.90 -2.27 -6.31
CA ASN A 45 -2.47 -3.62 -6.33
C ASN A 45 -3.50 -3.89 -5.23
N TYR A 46 -3.84 -2.90 -4.39
CA TYR A 46 -4.70 -3.09 -3.21
C TYR A 46 -6.06 -3.73 -3.55
N ASN A 47 -6.74 -3.28 -4.61
CA ASN A 47 -8.03 -3.86 -5.01
C ASN A 47 -7.92 -5.35 -5.36
N ARG A 48 -6.83 -5.76 -6.00
CA ARG A 48 -6.58 -7.16 -6.37
C ARG A 48 -6.29 -8.02 -5.14
N ILE A 49 -5.57 -7.46 -4.15
CA ILE A 49 -5.35 -8.10 -2.85
C ILE A 49 -6.69 -8.28 -2.13
N GLN A 50 -7.52 -7.23 -2.08
CA GLN A 50 -8.83 -7.26 -1.45
C GLN A 50 -9.77 -8.30 -2.08
N GLN A 51 -9.71 -8.45 -3.40
CA GLN A 51 -10.48 -9.44 -4.16
C GLN A 51 -9.87 -10.85 -4.11
N LYS A 52 -8.75 -11.04 -3.39
CA LYS A 52 -7.97 -12.29 -3.32
C LYS A 52 -7.49 -12.79 -4.69
N GLU A 53 -7.37 -11.88 -5.66
CA GLU A 53 -6.79 -12.17 -6.97
C GLU A 53 -5.26 -12.23 -6.92
N LEU A 54 -4.66 -11.62 -5.88
CA LEU A 54 -3.23 -11.53 -5.74
C LEU A 54 -2.79 -11.64 -4.28
N GLU A 55 -1.93 -12.61 -4.01
CA GLU A 55 -1.41 -12.91 -2.67
C GLU A 55 -0.24 -12.00 -2.28
N ILE A 56 0.00 -11.85 -0.99
CA ILE A 56 1.10 -11.03 -0.46
C ILE A 56 2.47 -11.45 -1.01
N GLU A 57 2.71 -12.76 -1.16
CA GLU A 57 3.98 -13.27 -1.73
C GLU A 57 4.18 -12.85 -3.20
N GLN A 58 3.07 -12.74 -3.96
CA GLN A 58 3.11 -12.28 -5.35
C GLN A 58 3.44 -10.79 -5.43
N ILE A 59 2.89 -9.96 -4.51
CA ILE A 59 3.28 -8.55 -4.38
C ILE A 59 4.77 -8.43 -4.07
N ILE A 60 5.28 -9.20 -3.11
CA ILE A 60 6.69 -9.15 -2.72
C ILE A 60 7.59 -9.52 -3.91
N SER A 61 7.16 -10.48 -4.73
CA SER A 61 7.86 -10.82 -5.98
C SER A 61 7.80 -9.69 -7.02
N GLU A 62 6.68 -8.97 -7.12
CA GLU A 62 6.54 -7.78 -7.99
C GLU A 62 7.46 -6.64 -7.54
N MET A 63 7.57 -6.41 -6.21
CA MET A 63 8.49 -5.43 -5.64
C MET A 63 9.94 -5.66 -6.07
N GLU A 64 10.42 -6.90 -6.02
CA GLU A 64 11.78 -7.23 -6.45
C GLU A 64 11.98 -7.00 -7.95
N LYS A 65 11.01 -7.38 -8.78
CA LYS A 65 11.04 -7.14 -10.24
C LYS A 65 11.11 -5.65 -10.55
N GLU A 66 10.40 -4.85 -9.78
CA GLU A 66 10.43 -3.38 -9.84
C GLU A 66 11.70 -2.79 -9.20
N GLY A 67 12.61 -3.60 -8.68
CA GLY A 67 13.89 -3.19 -8.12
C GLY A 67 13.82 -2.61 -6.71
N VAL A 68 12.83 -3.02 -5.91
CA VAL A 68 12.86 -2.86 -4.45
C VAL A 68 13.83 -3.90 -3.89
N ARG A 69 14.77 -3.46 -3.05
CA ARG A 69 15.72 -4.36 -2.37
C ARG A 69 15.33 -4.52 -0.92
N PHE A 70 15.45 -5.72 -0.39
CA PHE A 70 15.14 -6.03 1.00
C PHE A 70 16.41 -6.08 1.85
N ALA A 71 16.33 -5.48 3.04
CA ALA A 71 17.36 -5.54 4.08
C ALA A 71 17.14 -6.74 5.03
N GLN A 72 16.01 -7.45 4.90
CA GLN A 72 15.62 -8.60 5.70
C GLN A 72 15.17 -9.76 4.81
N HIS A 73 15.07 -10.95 5.40
CA HIS A 73 14.57 -12.14 4.70
C HIS A 73 13.10 -11.96 4.26
N ARG A 74 12.72 -12.53 3.11
CA ARG A 74 11.37 -12.40 2.53
C ARG A 74 10.25 -12.69 3.52
N SER A 75 10.38 -13.73 4.35
CA SER A 75 9.38 -14.07 5.37
C SER A 75 9.08 -12.92 6.35
N LEU A 76 10.06 -12.04 6.61
CA LEU A 76 9.87 -10.85 7.45
C LEU A 76 9.25 -9.67 6.68
N ILE A 77 9.39 -9.64 5.34
CA ILE A 77 8.81 -8.61 4.47
C ILE A 77 7.29 -8.69 4.43
N HIS A 78 6.71 -9.87 4.66
CA HIS A 78 5.25 -10.04 4.79
C HIS A 78 4.64 -9.10 5.82
N TYR A 79 5.30 -8.92 6.98
CA TYR A 79 4.77 -8.13 8.08
C TYR A 79 4.47 -6.66 7.71
N PRO A 80 5.45 -5.85 7.23
CA PRO A 80 5.18 -4.48 6.84
C PRO A 80 4.20 -4.39 5.66
N VAL A 81 4.21 -5.34 4.72
CA VAL A 81 3.27 -5.33 3.59
C VAL A 81 1.83 -5.55 4.09
N ILE A 82 1.60 -6.57 4.92
CA ILE A 82 0.27 -6.85 5.50
C ILE A 82 -0.21 -5.69 6.39
N ASP A 83 0.68 -5.13 7.22
CA ASP A 83 0.35 -3.98 8.08
C ASP A 83 -0.10 -2.78 7.24
N PHE A 84 0.59 -2.53 6.12
CA PHE A 84 0.20 -1.46 5.20
C PHE A 84 -1.12 -1.72 4.47
N VAL A 85 -1.38 -2.95 4.01
CA VAL A 85 -2.68 -3.32 3.40
C VAL A 85 -3.82 -3.13 4.39
N LYS A 86 -3.64 -3.57 5.65
CA LYS A 86 -4.60 -3.35 6.74
C LYS A 86 -4.85 -1.87 7.00
N TYR A 87 -3.80 -1.06 6.94
CA TYR A 87 -3.93 0.38 7.09
C TYR A 87 -4.75 1.01 5.94
N ILE A 88 -4.50 0.61 4.69
CA ILE A 88 -5.29 1.08 3.53
C ILE A 88 -6.78 0.74 3.74
N ALA A 89 -7.11 -0.51 4.06
CA ALA A 89 -8.49 -0.93 4.31
C ALA A 89 -9.16 -0.13 5.43
N LYS A 90 -8.43 0.17 6.51
CA LYS A 90 -8.91 1.03 7.60
C LYS A 90 -9.27 2.45 7.11
N ILE A 91 -8.45 3.04 6.24
CA ILE A 91 -8.70 4.39 5.69
C ILE A 91 -9.91 4.39 4.74
N TYR A 92 -10.07 3.33 3.94
CA TYR A 92 -11.23 3.18 3.06
C TYR A 92 -12.49 2.69 3.76
N LYS A 93 -12.39 2.22 5.01
CA LYS A 93 -13.47 1.59 5.79
C LYS A 93 -14.02 0.33 5.11
N GLU A 94 -13.12 -0.43 4.51
CA GLU A 94 -13.45 -1.65 3.78
C GLU A 94 -13.14 -2.89 4.62
N PRO A 95 -13.94 -3.96 4.48
CA PRO A 95 -13.58 -5.26 5.05
C PRO A 95 -12.35 -5.80 4.33
N LEU A 96 -11.50 -6.49 5.09
CA LEU A 96 -10.27 -7.08 4.59
C LEU A 96 -10.08 -8.46 5.20
N GLU A 97 -9.95 -9.46 4.33
CA GLU A 97 -9.63 -10.84 4.70
C GLU A 97 -8.29 -11.22 4.07
N ILE A 98 -7.25 -11.32 4.90
CA ILE A 98 -5.87 -11.72 4.54
C ILE A 98 -5.43 -12.82 5.50
#